data_AF-A2HEH3-F1
#
_entry.id   AF-A2HEH3-F1
#
_cell.length_a   1.000
_cell.length_b   1.000
_cell.length_c   1.000
_cell.angle_alpha   90.00
_cell.angle_beta   90.00
_cell.angle_gamma   90.00
#
_symmetry.space_group_name_H-M   'P 1'
#
loop_
_entity.id
_entity.type
_entity.pdbx_description
1 polymer ?
#
loop_
_entity_poly.entity_id
_entity_poly.type
_entity_poly.pdbx_seq_one_letter_code
_entity_poly.pdbx_strand_id
1 'polypeptide(L)'
;MSNNKAVKSPDDEYKKKLNRIKSKICYYKKKPQCGGVENDKERKEIIEKLETCRSILKLSEAKIKEFNRINKLIGRDEFNKDEFLNSIQI
;
A
#
# COMPACT_ATOMS: atom_id res chain seq x y z
N MET A 1 5.17 25.32 24.75
CA MET A 1 5.77 24.13 24.09
C MET A 1 4.98 23.85 22.82
N SER A 2 5.56 24.09 21.65
CA SER A 2 4.89 23.82 20.37
C SER A 2 4.84 22.30 20.16
N ASN A 3 3.65 21.72 20.12
CA ASN A 3 3.44 20.34 19.72
C ASN A 3 3.74 20.24 18.21
N ASN A 4 5.01 20.08 17.87
CA ASN A 4 5.47 19.63 16.56
C ASN A 4 4.92 18.22 16.33
N LYS A 5 3.64 18.11 15.94
CA LYS A 5 3.15 16.94 15.23
C LYS A 5 3.97 16.89 13.95
N ALA A 6 5.06 16.13 13.97
CA ALA A 6 5.86 15.84 12.80
C ALA A 6 4.88 15.40 11.71
N VAL A 7 4.70 16.27 10.71
CA VAL A 7 3.93 15.98 9.52
C VAL A 7 4.58 14.74 8.94
N LYS A 8 3.96 13.57 9.16
CA LYS A 8 4.47 12.31 8.64
C LYS A 8 4.54 12.50 7.14
N SER A 9 5.74 12.42 6.58
CA SER A 9 5.91 12.56 5.13
C SER A 9 4.99 11.55 4.43
N PRO A 10 4.37 11.92 3.31
CA PRO A 10 3.55 10.99 2.52
C PRO A 10 4.25 9.69 2.14
N ASP A 11 5.58 9.73 2.09
CA ASP A 11 6.41 8.56 1.84
C ASP A 11 6.43 7.57 3.01
N ASP A 12 6.18 8.01 4.25
CA ASP A 12 6.14 7.12 5.41
C ASP A 12 4.88 6.26 5.44
N GLU A 13 3.73 6.82 5.09
CA GLU A 13 2.47 6.06 5.09
C GLU A 13 2.44 5.04 3.96
N TYR A 14 2.91 5.41 2.76
CA TYR A 14 3.11 4.49 1.65
C TYR A 14 4.04 3.33 2.05
N LYS A 15 5.22 3.64 2.61
CA LYS A 15 6.20 2.63 3.05
C LYS A 15 5.61 1.71 4.12
N LYS A 16 4.87 2.25 5.08
CA LYS A 16 4.19 1.47 6.13
C LYS A 16 3.18 0.50 5.54
N LYS A 17 2.27 0.97 4.67
CA LYS A 17 1.26 0.11 4.02
C LYS A 17 1.91 -0.98 3.17
N LEU A 18 2.94 -0.62 2.39
CA LEU A 18 3.69 -1.57 1.58
C LEU A 18 4.38 -2.64 2.44
N ASN A 19 5.00 -2.25 3.56
CA ASN A 19 5.65 -3.18 4.48
C ASN A 19 4.64 -4.08 5.19
N ARG A 20 3.47 -3.56 5.57
CA ARG A 20 2.38 -4.36 6.17
C ARG A 20 1.92 -5.46 5.22
N ILE A 21 1.73 -5.17 3.93
CA ILE A 21 1.38 -6.17 2.93
C ILE A 21 2.50 -7.20 2.76
N LYS A 22 3.76 -6.78 2.65
CA LYS A 22 4.91 -7.69 2.55
C LYS A 22 4.96 -8.65 3.75
N SER A 23 4.77 -8.15 4.97
CA SER A 23 4.74 -8.97 6.18
C SER A 23 3.58 -9.96 6.18
N LYS A 24 2.37 -9.55 5.75
CA LYS A 24 1.22 -10.47 5.60
C LYS A 24 1.52 -11.57 4.58
N ILE A 25 2.06 -11.23 3.40
CA ILE A 25 2.46 -12.22 2.39
C ILE A 25 3.49 -13.19 2.97
N CYS A 26 4.52 -12.68 3.66
CA CYS A 26 5.54 -13.52 4.29
C CYS A 26 4.94 -14.44 5.35
N TYR A 27 4.00 -13.95 6.16
CA TYR A 27 3.29 -14.75 7.16
C TYR A 27 2.54 -15.90 6.49
N TYR A 28 1.71 -15.62 5.48
CA TYR A 28 0.97 -16.67 4.79
C TYR A 28 1.90 -17.63 4.03
N LYS A 29 3.02 -17.17 3.45
CA LYS A 29 4.01 -18.07 2.80
C LYS A 29 4.76 -18.96 3.79
N LYS A 30 4.97 -18.53 5.03
CA LYS A 30 5.66 -19.32 6.07
C LYS A 30 4.73 -20.15 6.95
N LYS A 31 3.43 -19.85 6.97
CA LYS A 31 2.45 -20.58 7.78
C LYS A 31 2.47 -22.07 7.38
N PRO A 32 2.76 -23.01 8.30
CA PRO A 32 2.75 -24.44 7.99
C PRO A 32 1.35 -24.86 7.55
N GLN A 33 1.29 -25.85 6.66
CA GLN A 33 0.05 -26.44 6.19
C GLN A 33 -0.58 -27.22 7.35
N CYS A 34 -1.56 -26.62 8.01
CA CYS A 34 -2.37 -27.28 9.02
C CYS A 34 -3.81 -27.34 8.50
N GLY A 35 -4.21 -28.48 7.94
CA GLY A 35 -5.62 -28.77 7.62
C GLY A 35 -5.99 -28.82 6.14
N GLY A 36 -5.51 -29.82 5.39
CA GLY A 36 -6.12 -30.26 4.13
C GLY A 36 -6.03 -29.30 2.92
N VAL A 37 -6.50 -29.80 1.77
CA VAL A 37 -6.40 -29.16 0.44
C VAL A 37 -7.20 -27.85 0.34
N GLU A 38 -8.32 -27.73 1.07
CA GLU A 38 -9.13 -26.50 1.09
C GLU A 38 -8.40 -25.31 1.73
N ASN A 39 -7.67 -25.53 2.84
CA ASN A 39 -6.86 -24.47 3.46
C ASN A 39 -5.72 -24.01 2.55
N ASP A 40 -5.19 -24.89 1.70
CA ASP A 40 -4.16 -24.52 0.73
C ASP A 40 -4.69 -23.61 -0.38
N LYS A 41 -5.91 -23.88 -0.86
CA LYS A 41 -6.56 -23.02 -1.86
C LYS A 41 -6.86 -21.64 -1.29
N GLU A 42 -7.47 -21.56 -0.10
CA GLU A 42 -7.74 -20.28 0.56
C GLU A 42 -6.45 -19.49 0.82
N ARG A 43 -5.41 -20.18 1.31
CA ARG A 43 -4.10 -19.56 1.54
C ARG A 43 -3.51 -18.98 0.27
N LYS A 44 -3.60 -19.70 -0.85
CA LYS A 44 -3.12 -19.24 -2.16
C LYS A 44 -3.91 -18.01 -2.63
N GLU A 45 -5.23 -18.05 -2.54
CA GLU A 45 -6.08 -16.90 -2.89
C GLU A 45 -5.79 -15.66 -2.04
N ILE A 46 -5.54 -15.83 -0.73
CA ILE A 46 -5.15 -14.72 0.16
C ILE A 46 -3.80 -14.12 -0.29
N ILE A 47 -2.81 -14.97 -0.60
CA ILE A 47 -1.50 -14.50 -1.09
C ILE A 47 -1.66 -13.73 -2.41
N GLU A 48 -2.43 -14.26 -3.37
CA GLU A 48 -2.68 -13.61 -4.67
C GLU A 48 -3.38 -12.26 -4.51
N LYS A 49 -4.40 -12.16 -3.64
CA LYS A 49 -5.07 -10.90 -3.31
C LYS A 49 -4.09 -9.89 -2.70
N LEU A 50 -3.24 -10.32 -1.78
CA LEU A 50 -2.22 -9.44 -1.18
C LEU A 50 -1.16 -8.98 -2.19
N GLU A 51 -0.71 -9.87 -3.08
CA GLU A 51 0.22 -9.52 -4.16
C GLU A 51 -0.41 -8.56 -5.17
N THR A 52 -1.70 -8.71 -5.46
CA THR A 52 -2.48 -7.78 -6.28
C THR A 52 -2.56 -6.40 -5.64
N CYS A 53 -2.94 -6.32 -4.35
CA CYS A 53 -2.98 -5.05 -3.61
C CYS A 53 -1.60 -4.37 -3.59
N ARG A 54 -0.52 -5.14 -3.43
CA ARG A 54 0.85 -4.62 -3.48
C ARG A 54 1.18 -3.98 -4.84
N SER A 55 0.74 -4.61 -5.93
CA SER A 55 0.97 -4.11 -7.29
C SER A 55 0.18 -2.85 -7.57
N ILE A 56 -1.10 -2.82 -7.18
CA ILE A 56 -1.97 -1.63 -7.29
C ILE A 56 -1.34 -0.44 -6.57
N LEU A 57 -0.93 -0.61 -5.30
CA LEU A 57 -0.28 0.48 -4.54
C LEU A 57 0.96 1.05 -5.22
N LYS A 58 1.81 0.20 -5.82
CA LYS A 58 2.99 0.65 -6.57
C LYS A 58 2.62 1.42 -7.84
N LEU A 59 1.61 0.94 -8.57
CA LEU A 59 1.14 1.61 -9.78
C LEU A 59 0.49 2.96 -9.45
N SER A 60 -0.34 3.02 -8.40
CA SER A 60 -0.96 4.26 -7.92
C SER A 60 0.10 5.29 -7.51
N GLU A 61 1.14 4.87 -6.78
CA GLU A 61 2.26 5.76 -6.40
C GLU A 61 2.96 6.37 -7.63
N ALA A 62 3.23 5.55 -8.66
CA ALA A 62 3.85 6.04 -9.90
C ALA A 62 2.92 7.00 -10.66
N LYS A 63 1.62 6.66 -10.74
CA LYS A 63 0.61 7.47 -11.44
C LYS A 63 0.33 8.80 -10.75
N ILE A 64 0.29 8.83 -9.41
CA ILE A 64 0.12 10.07 -8.65
C ILE A 64 1.33 11.00 -8.85
N LYS A 65 2.56 10.46 -8.85
CA LYS A 65 3.77 11.25 -9.14
C LYS A 65 3.75 11.86 -10.54
N GLU A 66 3.35 11.09 -11.53
CA GLU A 66 3.19 11.56 -12.91
C GLU A 66 2.13 12.65 -13.00
N PHE A 67 0.98 12.44 -12.36
CA PHE A 67 -0.13 13.40 -12.32
C PHE A 67 0.28 14.72 -11.65
N ASN A 68 0.93 14.68 -10.48
CA ASN A 68 1.41 15.89 -9.79
C ASN A 68 2.47 16.63 -10.61
N ARG A 69 3.33 15.90 -11.31
CA ARG A 69 4.30 16.50 -12.25
C ARG A 69 3.57 17.28 -13.36
N ILE A 70 2.49 16.73 -13.92
CA ILE A 70 1.68 17.40 -14.93
C ILE A 70 0.98 18.63 -14.32
N ASN A 71 0.32 18.49 -13.17
CA ASN A 71 -0.36 19.61 -12.50
C ASN A 71 0.57 20.80 -12.25
N LYS A 72 1.80 20.52 -11.81
CA LYS A 72 2.83 21.55 -11.64
C LYS A 72 3.17 22.30 -12.93
N LEU A 73 3.17 21.62 -14.08
CA LEU A 73 3.45 22.25 -15.38
C LEU A 73 2.31 23.17 -15.84
N ILE A 74 1.07 22.83 -15.50
CA ILE A 74 -0.13 23.58 -15.90
C ILE A 74 -0.63 24.56 -14.82
N GLY A 75 0.13 24.74 -13.74
CA GLY A 75 -0.21 25.66 -12.63
C GLY A 75 -1.43 25.23 -11.80
N ARG A 76 -1.71 23.92 -11.72
CA ARG A 76 -2.80 23.35 -10.90
C ARG A 76 -2.29 22.76 -9.59
N ASP A 77 -3.19 22.62 -8.64
CA ASP A 77 -2.92 22.00 -7.34
C ASP A 77 -2.46 20.54 -7.46
N GLU A 78 -1.56 20.13 -6.59
CA GLU A 78 -1.12 18.74 -6.50
C GLU A 78 -2.21 17.85 -5.91
N PHE A 79 -2.31 16.62 -6.41
CA PHE A 79 -3.15 15.60 -5.81
C PHE A 79 -2.64 15.23 -4.42
N ASN A 80 -3.56 15.19 -3.44
CA ASN A 80 -3.27 14.83 -2.07
C ASN A 80 -3.04 13.31 -1.93
N LYS A 81 -1.78 12.91 -2.03
CA LYS A 81 -1.35 11.52 -1.87
C LYS A 81 -1.74 10.93 -0.51
N ASP A 82 -1.71 11.70 0.58
CA ASP A 82 -1.99 11.19 1.92
C ASP A 82 -3.45 10.83 2.13
N GLU A 83 -4.35 11.69 1.65
CA GLU A 83 -5.78 11.43 1.69
C GLU A 83 -6.13 10.17 0.89
N PHE A 84 -5.57 10.03 -0.32
CA PHE A 84 -5.72 8.82 -1.11
C PHE A 84 -5.19 7.60 -0.37
N LEU A 85 -3.96 7.65 0.13
CA LEU A 85 -3.38 6.53 0.86
C LEU A 85 -4.25 6.16 2.05
N ASN A 86 -4.71 7.13 2.85
CA ASN A 86 -5.56 6.89 4.02
C ASN A 86 -6.92 6.28 3.68
N SER A 87 -7.47 6.54 2.49
CA SER A 87 -8.72 5.92 2.04
C SER A 87 -8.59 4.41 1.74
N ILE A 88 -7.37 3.91 1.48
CA ILE A 88 -7.13 2.49 1.23
C ILE A 88 -7.12 1.71 2.55
N GLN A 89 -8.14 0.90 2.79
CA GLN A 89 -8.18 -0.07 3.90
C GLN A 89 -7.38 -1.33 3.56
N ILE A 90 -6.49 -1.77 4.49
CA ILE A 90 -5.57 -2.92 4.35
C ILE A 90 -5.50 -3.72 5.65
#